data_AF-A0A8J5UZR2-F1
#
_entry.id   AF-A0A8J5UZR2-F1
#
_cell.length_a   1.000
_cell.length_b   1.000
_cell.length_c   1.000
_cell.angle_alpha   90.00
_cell.angle_beta   90.00
_cell.angle_gamma   90.00
#
_symmetry.space_group_name_H-M   'P 1'
#
loop_
_entity.id
_entity.type
_entity.pdbx_description
1 polymer ?
#
loop_
_entity_poly.entity_id
_entity_poly.type
_entity_poly.pdbx_seq_one_letter_code
_entity_poly.pdbx_strand_id
1 'polypeptide(L)'
;MMSQSQNASQSQSVDSKSKLHTIPDFYSVYLIQSIPKPRSFYIGSTPDPLRRLKQHNGELKAGGAYRTKRPGCRPWKLVVLVYGFPSKISALQFEHSLQHPHQTRHIDSQNRVTTSRSSGSSIHQKLANIKLLLQSTGFNKMNLSVNIFDEKVGEVWLLNKFKITDNVNPSFMTFDEFFTDETLQLSKVSLDLIHQQDFQMAKSFILNNTPICNLCNQPINYFLEDTSNGSQILLTGFCYHSPDCSAFHLTCIAKTTPSLIPDSVQCPNCNNQLTWSRIIKTSTKIRQYISKDTLSKQSE
;
A
#
# COMPACT_ATOMS: atom_id res chain seq x y z
N MET A 1 57.05 17.83 -22.03
CA MET A 1 57.05 17.70 -20.56
C MET A 1 55.65 18.06 -20.07
N MET A 2 54.61 17.25 -20.27
CA MET A 2 54.25 16.04 -19.52
C MET A 2 54.38 16.21 -18.00
N SER A 3 53.30 16.66 -17.37
CA SER A 3 52.95 16.28 -16.00
C SER A 3 51.48 15.81 -16.00
N GLN A 4 51.33 14.49 -15.99
CA GLN A 4 50.06 13.81 -15.76
C GLN A 4 49.75 13.89 -14.27
N SER A 5 48.59 14.39 -13.90
CA SER A 5 47.99 14.11 -12.59
C SER A 5 46.78 13.20 -12.81
N GLN A 6 47.01 11.92 -12.51
CA GLN A 6 45.99 10.91 -12.32
C GLN A 6 45.09 11.34 -11.16
N ASN A 7 43.78 11.23 -11.31
CA ASN A 7 42.91 11.10 -10.13
C ASN A 7 41.90 9.99 -10.35
N ALA A 8 42.07 8.99 -9.49
CA ALA A 8 41.36 7.73 -9.37
C ALA A 8 39.85 7.82 -9.59
N SER A 9 39.40 7.10 -10.62
CA SER A 9 38.05 6.56 -10.70
C SER A 9 37.81 5.62 -9.51
N GLN A 10 37.21 6.16 -8.45
CA GLN A 10 36.64 5.36 -7.37
C GLN A 10 35.43 4.61 -7.92
N SER A 11 35.63 3.32 -8.18
CA SER A 11 34.60 2.33 -8.45
C SER A 11 33.55 2.37 -7.33
N GLN A 12 32.35 2.82 -7.65
CA GLN A 12 31.17 2.61 -6.83
C GLN A 12 30.97 1.10 -6.70
N SER A 13 31.11 0.58 -5.48
CA SER A 13 30.75 -0.80 -5.15
C SER A 13 29.25 -0.98 -5.40
N VAL A 14 28.93 -1.73 -6.46
CA VAL A 14 27.59 -2.22 -6.74
C VAL A 14 27.29 -3.31 -5.73
N ASP A 15 26.88 -2.92 -4.52
CA ASP A 15 26.36 -3.85 -3.52
C ASP A 15 24.84 -3.67 -3.42
N SER A 16 24.16 -4.04 -4.49
CA SER A 16 22.69 -4.06 -4.54
C SER A 16 22.19 -5.50 -4.54
N LYS A 17 22.35 -6.21 -3.42
CA LYS A 17 21.43 -7.33 -3.13
C LYS A 17 20.03 -6.74 -3.02
N SER A 18 19.25 -6.83 -4.10
CA SER A 18 17.89 -6.31 -4.17
C SER A 18 17.07 -6.95 -3.04
N LYS A 19 16.72 -6.17 -2.02
CA LYS A 19 15.91 -6.65 -0.90
C LYS A 19 14.58 -7.16 -1.46
N LEU A 20 14.22 -8.42 -1.15
CA LEU A 20 12.95 -9.01 -1.57
C LEU A 20 11.79 -8.11 -1.12
N HIS A 21 10.86 -7.84 -2.04
CA HIS A 21 9.70 -7.01 -1.73
C HIS A 21 8.76 -7.74 -0.76
N THR A 22 8.34 -7.01 0.28
CA THR A 22 7.27 -7.37 1.20
C THR A 22 6.25 -6.24 1.22
N ILE A 23 4.96 -6.59 1.13
CA ILE A 23 3.88 -5.62 1.29
C ILE A 23 3.92 -5.07 2.72
N PRO A 24 3.91 -3.73 2.91
CA PRO A 24 3.92 -3.13 4.24
C PRO A 24 2.63 -3.47 5.00
N ASP A 25 2.71 -3.51 6.34
CA ASP A 25 1.51 -3.67 7.17
C ASP A 25 0.52 -2.53 6.94
N PHE A 26 1.06 -1.31 6.91
CA PHE A 26 0.30 -0.11 6.63
C PHE A 26 1.12 0.91 5.83
N TYR A 27 0.50 1.50 4.81
CA TYR A 27 1.00 2.68 4.13
C TYR A 27 -0.17 3.49 3.59
N SER A 28 -0.05 4.81 3.64
CA SER A 28 -1.14 5.72 3.29
C SER A 28 -0.68 6.98 2.58
N VAL A 29 -1.61 7.59 1.85
CA VAL A 29 -1.58 8.97 1.35
C VAL A 29 -2.70 9.73 2.06
N TYR A 30 -2.40 10.90 2.60
CA TYR A 30 -3.36 11.71 3.35
C TYR A 30 -3.53 13.09 2.74
N LEU A 31 -4.68 13.69 3.05
CA LEU A 31 -4.97 15.10 2.88
C LEU A 31 -5.18 15.70 4.27
N ILE A 32 -4.39 16.71 4.61
CA ILE A 32 -4.61 17.55 5.80
C ILE A 32 -5.13 18.93 5.39
N GLN A 33 -5.94 19.52 6.25
CA GLN A 33 -6.50 20.85 6.12
C GLN A 33 -6.10 21.69 7.33
N SER A 34 -5.73 22.95 7.11
CA SER A 34 -5.46 23.89 8.19
C SER A 34 -6.77 24.29 8.85
N ILE A 35 -6.84 24.21 10.18
CA ILE A 35 -7.99 24.69 10.96
C ILE A 35 -8.15 26.21 10.84
N PRO A 36 -7.12 27.05 11.12
CA PRO A 36 -7.26 28.50 11.02
C PRO A 36 -7.37 29.02 9.58
N LYS A 37 -6.92 28.25 8.58
CA LYS A 37 -6.98 28.64 7.16
C LYS A 37 -7.61 27.52 6.32
N PRO A 38 -8.94 27.36 6.31
CA PRO A 38 -9.63 26.20 5.70
C PRO A 38 -9.38 25.98 4.20
N ARG A 39 -8.91 27.00 3.46
CA ARG A 39 -8.52 26.86 2.05
C ARG A 39 -7.08 26.35 1.86
N SER A 40 -6.33 26.18 2.95
CA SER A 40 -4.96 25.66 2.95
C SER A 40 -4.98 24.16 3.19
N PHE A 41 -4.42 23.43 2.24
CA PHE A 41 -4.33 21.98 2.27
C PHE A 41 -2.89 21.52 2.07
N TYR A 42 -2.60 20.31 2.53
CA TYR A 42 -1.34 19.63 2.26
C TYR A 42 -1.61 18.14 2.01
N ILE A 43 -0.90 17.58 1.02
CA ILE A 43 -0.97 16.18 0.64
C ILE A 43 0.39 15.56 0.94
N GLY A 44 0.40 14.39 1.57
CA GLY A 44 1.63 13.65 1.80
C GLY A 44 1.37 12.15 1.98
N SER A 45 2.44 11.37 2.11
CA SER A 45 2.36 9.94 2.42
C SER A 45 3.11 9.57 3.70
N THR A 46 2.67 8.50 4.36
CA THR A 46 3.28 7.98 5.59
C THR A 46 2.83 6.56 5.90
N PRO A 47 3.71 5.72 6.51
CA PRO A 47 3.29 4.48 7.16
C PRO A 47 2.65 4.71 8.54
N ASP A 48 2.71 5.93 9.09
CA ASP A 48 2.22 6.26 10.42
C ASP A 48 1.55 7.66 10.39
N PRO A 49 0.23 7.74 10.21
CA PRO A 49 -0.49 9.01 10.10
C PRO A 49 -0.54 9.80 11.40
N LEU A 50 -0.72 9.11 12.53
CA LEU A 50 -0.80 9.75 13.85
C LEU A 50 0.50 10.49 14.17
N ARG A 51 1.64 9.80 14.07
CA ARG A 51 2.95 10.44 14.28
C ARG A 51 3.20 11.54 13.28
N ARG A 52 2.82 11.36 12.00
CA ARG A 52 3.02 12.37 10.96
C ARG A 52 2.19 13.64 11.21
N LEU A 53 0.96 13.51 11.72
CA LEU A 53 0.13 14.66 12.08
C LEU A 53 0.78 15.48 13.21
N LYS A 54 1.28 14.80 14.26
CA LYS A 54 2.05 15.45 15.35
C LYS A 54 3.29 16.19 14.82
N GLN A 55 4.00 15.62 13.83
CA GLN A 55 5.12 16.29 13.17
C GLN A 55 4.69 17.57 12.42
N HIS A 56 3.55 17.55 11.73
CA HIS A 56 3.01 18.73 11.03
C HIS A 56 2.61 19.84 11.99
N ASN A 57 2.01 19.48 13.12
CA ASN A 57 1.59 20.40 14.18
C ASN A 57 2.75 20.92 15.04
N GLY A 58 3.94 20.32 14.94
CA GLY A 58 5.14 20.76 15.65
C GLY A 58 5.27 20.20 17.07
N GLU A 59 4.44 19.22 17.43
CA GLU A 59 4.51 18.48 18.68
C GLU A 59 5.76 17.58 18.75
N LEU A 60 6.27 17.16 17.58
CA LEU A 60 7.52 16.40 17.45
C LEU A 60 8.62 17.28 16.86
N LYS A 61 9.80 17.28 17.50
CA LYS A 61 10.94 18.18 17.22
C LYS A 61 11.49 18.06 15.78
N ALA A 62 11.31 16.91 15.11
CA ALA A 62 11.85 16.66 13.77
C ALA A 62 10.83 16.04 12.81
N GLY A 63 10.98 16.36 11.51
CA GLY A 63 10.30 15.66 10.41
C GLY A 63 9.00 16.29 9.88
N GLY A 64 8.58 17.45 10.38
CA GLY A 64 7.46 18.21 9.81
C GLY A 64 7.82 18.87 8.47
N ALA A 65 6.98 18.71 7.44
CA ALA A 65 7.23 19.30 6.12
C ALA A 65 7.32 20.84 6.18
N TYR A 66 8.28 21.42 5.46
CA TYR A 66 8.53 22.88 5.47
C TYR A 66 7.26 23.71 5.22
N ARG A 67 6.43 23.31 4.24
CA ARG A 67 5.17 23.99 3.89
C ARG A 67 4.14 24.03 5.02
N THR A 68 4.22 23.10 5.96
CA THR A 68 3.29 23.01 7.11
C THR A 68 3.74 23.81 8.33
N LYS A 69 4.95 24.39 8.28
CA LYS A 69 5.50 25.32 9.28
C LYS A 69 5.09 26.78 9.04
N ARG A 70 4.33 27.06 7.97
CA ARG A 70 3.90 28.43 7.63
C ARG A 70 3.17 29.08 8.81
N PRO A 71 3.51 30.33 9.18
CA PRO A 71 2.87 31.03 10.29
C PRO A 71 1.34 31.09 10.15
N GLY A 72 0.65 30.78 11.25
CA GLY A 72 -0.81 30.78 11.33
C GLY A 72 -1.53 29.71 10.51
N CYS A 73 -0.84 28.69 10.00
CA CYS A 73 -1.50 27.53 9.35
C CYS A 73 -1.70 26.34 10.30
N ARG A 74 -0.99 26.29 11.42
CA ARG A 74 -1.17 25.27 12.45
C ARG A 74 -2.30 25.71 13.40
N PRO A 75 -3.04 24.76 14.00
CA PRO A 75 -2.96 23.31 13.80
C PRO A 75 -3.59 22.84 12.47
N TRP A 76 -3.14 21.68 12.02
CA TRP A 76 -3.67 20.92 10.90
C TRP A 76 -4.53 19.78 11.43
N LYS A 77 -5.61 19.47 10.71
CA LYS A 77 -6.43 18.26 10.90
C LYS A 77 -6.32 17.36 9.68
N LEU A 78 -6.31 16.04 9.89
CA LEU A 78 -6.34 15.06 8.82
C LEU A 78 -7.79 14.86 8.39
N VAL A 79 -8.08 15.09 7.10
CA VAL A 79 -9.46 15.07 6.58
C VAL A 79 -9.76 13.89 5.67
N VAL A 80 -8.76 13.38 4.94
CA VAL A 80 -8.90 12.19 4.09
C VAL A 80 -7.65 11.31 4.20
N LEU A 81 -7.83 10.00 4.21
CA LEU A 81 -6.78 9.00 4.20
C LEU A 81 -7.08 7.91 3.18
N VAL A 82 -6.18 7.75 2.21
CA VAL A 82 -6.16 6.62 1.28
C VAL A 82 -5.10 5.63 1.77
N TYR A 83 -5.43 4.36 1.94
CA TYR A 83 -4.51 3.37 2.50
C TYR A 83 -4.69 1.98 1.87
N GLY A 84 -3.79 1.05 2.23
CA GLY A 84 -3.72 -0.29 1.64
C GLY A 84 -2.72 -0.41 0.49
N PHE A 85 -1.83 0.57 0.33
CA PHE A 85 -0.85 0.56 -0.76
C PHE A 85 0.10 -0.66 -0.66
N PRO A 86 0.32 -1.38 -1.78
CA PRO A 86 1.17 -2.57 -1.78
C PRO A 86 2.66 -2.24 -1.58
N SER A 87 3.06 -0.98 -1.77
CA SER A 87 4.42 -0.53 -1.52
C SER A 87 4.50 0.96 -1.22
N LYS A 88 5.60 1.38 -0.58
CA LYS A 88 6.00 2.79 -0.47
C LYS A 88 6.03 3.48 -1.83
N ILE A 89 6.53 2.79 -2.86
CA ILE A 89 6.65 3.35 -4.22
C ILE A 89 5.27 3.67 -4.80
N SER A 90 4.31 2.75 -4.71
CA SER A 90 2.94 2.99 -5.17
C SER A 90 2.26 4.14 -4.42
N ALA A 91 2.49 4.27 -3.11
CA ALA A 91 1.97 5.40 -2.34
C ALA A 91 2.58 6.74 -2.78
N LEU A 92 3.89 6.77 -3.05
CA LEU A 92 4.57 7.96 -3.56
C LEU A 92 4.09 8.35 -4.97
N GLN A 93 3.81 7.37 -5.84
CA GLN A 93 3.24 7.62 -7.17
C GLN A 93 1.84 8.22 -7.07
N PHE A 94 1.00 7.72 -6.15
CA PHE A 94 -0.33 8.26 -5.89
C PHE A 94 -0.25 9.67 -5.30
N GLU A 95 0.61 9.89 -4.28
CA GLU A 95 0.87 11.20 -3.69
C GLU A 95 1.28 12.22 -4.76
N HIS A 96 2.27 11.87 -5.58
CA HIS A 96 2.76 12.76 -6.64
C HIS A 96 1.67 13.09 -7.65
N SER A 97 0.87 12.09 -8.04
CA SER A 97 -0.25 12.27 -8.96
C SER A 97 -1.33 13.20 -8.38
N LEU A 98 -1.61 13.08 -7.09
CA LEU A 98 -2.60 13.91 -6.40
C LEU A 98 -2.10 15.34 -6.14
N GLN A 99 -0.79 15.52 -5.96
CA GLN A 99 -0.15 16.84 -5.90
C GLN A 99 -0.11 17.54 -7.27
N HIS A 100 -0.02 16.76 -8.36
CA HIS A 100 0.12 17.25 -9.73
C HIS A 100 -0.95 16.69 -10.69
N PRO A 101 -2.26 16.88 -10.40
CA PRO A 101 -3.33 16.25 -11.17
C PRO A 101 -3.43 16.77 -12.62
N HIS A 102 -2.88 17.95 -12.90
CA HIS A 102 -2.81 18.53 -14.25
C HIS A 102 -1.77 17.86 -15.15
N GLN A 103 -0.79 17.15 -14.57
CA GLN A 103 0.34 16.52 -15.28
C GLN A 103 0.29 14.99 -15.24
N THR A 104 -0.48 14.41 -14.32
CA THR A 104 -0.48 12.96 -14.15
C THR A 104 -1.05 12.23 -15.35
N ARG A 105 -0.35 11.19 -15.80
CA ARG A 105 -0.81 10.26 -16.84
C ARG A 105 -1.86 9.27 -16.34
N HIS A 106 -2.09 9.21 -15.03
CA HIS A 106 -3.08 8.31 -14.42
C HIS A 106 -4.53 8.80 -14.62
N ILE A 107 -4.71 10.07 -14.99
CA ILE A 107 -6.03 10.66 -15.27
C ILE A 107 -6.05 11.03 -16.76
N ASP A 108 -7.01 10.46 -17.49
CA ASP A 108 -7.25 10.81 -18.89
C ASP A 108 -7.52 12.31 -19.01
N SER A 109 -6.93 12.92 -20.05
CA SER A 109 -7.17 14.31 -20.43
C SER A 109 -8.65 14.68 -20.51
N GLN A 110 -9.52 13.78 -21.01
CA GLN A 110 -10.95 14.03 -21.20
C GLN A 110 -11.71 14.08 -19.86
N ASN A 111 -11.26 13.33 -18.87
CA ASN A 111 -11.88 13.23 -17.55
C ASN A 111 -11.24 14.17 -16.51
N ARG A 112 -10.26 14.98 -16.93
CA ARG A 112 -9.41 15.75 -16.02
C ARG A 112 -10.13 17.00 -15.51
N VAL A 113 -10.36 17.01 -14.19
CA VAL A 113 -10.98 18.14 -13.49
C VAL A 113 -10.01 19.31 -13.26
N THR A 114 -8.71 19.04 -13.06
CA THR A 114 -7.69 20.07 -12.83
C THR A 114 -6.80 20.19 -14.05
N THR A 115 -7.00 21.23 -14.86
CA THR A 115 -6.26 21.43 -16.13
C THR A 115 -4.99 22.26 -16.01
N SER A 116 -4.82 23.00 -14.91
CA SER A 116 -3.64 23.85 -14.67
C SER A 116 -3.14 23.76 -13.22
N ARG A 117 -1.95 24.30 -12.98
CA ARG A 117 -1.35 24.35 -11.63
C ARG A 117 -2.15 25.23 -10.66
N SER A 118 -2.82 26.27 -11.14
CA SER A 118 -3.62 27.20 -10.32
C SER A 118 -5.03 26.68 -10.04
N SER A 119 -5.57 25.83 -10.91
CA SER A 119 -6.96 25.38 -10.87
C SER A 119 -7.23 24.14 -10.01
N GLY A 120 -6.37 23.76 -9.06
CA GLY A 120 -6.48 22.53 -8.25
C GLY A 120 -6.50 22.74 -6.73
N SER A 121 -6.81 23.97 -6.29
CA SER A 121 -6.65 24.39 -4.90
C SER A 121 -7.85 24.07 -4.02
N SER A 122 -9.05 23.93 -4.59
CA SER A 122 -10.29 23.71 -3.82
C SER A 122 -10.41 22.27 -3.29
N ILE A 123 -11.19 22.10 -2.22
CA ILE A 123 -11.50 20.78 -1.66
C ILE A 123 -12.24 19.89 -2.68
N HIS A 124 -13.24 20.43 -3.39
CA HIS A 124 -13.98 19.69 -4.42
C HIS A 124 -13.04 19.05 -5.45
N GLN A 125 -12.05 19.80 -5.92
CA GLN A 125 -11.08 19.31 -6.91
C GLN A 125 -10.16 18.26 -6.31
N LYS A 126 -9.76 18.40 -5.04
CA LYS A 126 -8.93 17.39 -4.37
C LYS A 126 -9.66 16.06 -4.25
N LEU A 127 -10.92 16.08 -3.80
CA LEU A 127 -11.73 14.87 -3.69
C LEU A 127 -12.04 14.26 -5.06
N ALA A 128 -12.32 15.09 -6.06
CA ALA A 128 -12.50 14.64 -7.45
C ALA A 128 -11.26 13.93 -7.99
N ASN A 129 -10.07 14.49 -7.78
CA ASN A 129 -8.83 13.85 -8.22
C ASN A 129 -8.52 12.57 -7.43
N ILE A 130 -8.92 12.45 -6.16
CA ILE A 130 -8.85 11.18 -5.42
C ILE A 130 -9.71 10.12 -6.10
N LYS A 131 -10.99 10.43 -6.40
CA LYS A 131 -11.90 9.52 -7.12
C LYS A 131 -11.30 9.08 -8.46
N LEU A 132 -10.87 10.02 -9.30
CA LEU A 132 -10.26 9.72 -10.60
C LEU A 132 -9.01 8.84 -10.50
N LEU A 133 -8.14 9.10 -9.52
CA LEU A 133 -6.93 8.29 -9.34
C LEU A 133 -7.27 6.87 -8.89
N LEU A 134 -8.22 6.70 -7.97
CA LEU A 134 -8.65 5.37 -7.49
C LEU A 134 -9.24 4.50 -8.61
N GLN A 135 -9.76 5.12 -9.67
CA GLN A 135 -10.29 4.42 -10.83
C GLN A 135 -9.28 4.16 -11.94
N SER A 136 -8.12 4.81 -11.89
CA SER A 136 -7.09 4.61 -12.89
C SER A 136 -6.66 3.14 -12.96
N THR A 137 -6.27 2.71 -14.15
CA THR A 137 -5.94 1.31 -14.48
C THR A 137 -4.90 0.69 -13.55
N GLY A 138 -4.00 1.49 -12.97
CA GLY A 138 -2.99 1.01 -12.02
C GLY A 138 -3.49 0.95 -10.57
N PHE A 139 -4.11 2.03 -10.09
CA PHE A 139 -4.48 2.12 -8.67
C PHE A 139 -5.76 1.34 -8.34
N ASN A 140 -6.66 1.12 -9.30
CA ASN A 140 -7.88 0.33 -9.07
C ASN A 140 -7.57 -1.13 -8.69
N LYS A 141 -6.46 -1.70 -9.19
CA LYS A 141 -5.99 -3.06 -8.89
C LYS A 141 -5.34 -3.21 -7.52
N MET A 142 -5.11 -2.10 -6.81
CA MET A 142 -4.45 -2.13 -5.49
C MET A 142 -5.44 -2.33 -4.34
N ASN A 143 -6.76 -2.35 -4.62
CA ASN A 143 -7.82 -2.48 -3.62
C ASN A 143 -7.66 -1.49 -2.45
N LEU A 144 -7.43 -0.21 -2.79
CA LEU A 144 -7.20 0.85 -1.81
C LEU A 144 -8.49 1.23 -1.09
N SER A 145 -8.38 1.56 0.18
CA SER A 145 -9.49 2.04 1.01
C SER A 145 -9.38 3.55 1.26
N VAL A 146 -10.53 4.20 1.46
CA VAL A 146 -10.61 5.64 1.73
C VAL A 146 -11.38 5.88 3.01
N ASN A 147 -10.79 6.64 3.94
CA ASN A 147 -11.49 7.15 5.11
C ASN A 147 -11.55 8.67 5.07
N ILE A 148 -12.70 9.21 5.45
CA ILE A 148 -12.95 10.65 5.54
C ILE A 148 -13.29 10.97 7.00
N PHE A 149 -12.52 11.89 7.58
CA PHE A 149 -12.57 12.19 9.01
C PHE A 149 -13.28 13.49 9.40
N ASP A 150 -13.66 14.28 8.40
CA ASP A 150 -14.33 15.55 8.61
C ASP A 150 -15.69 15.52 7.91
N GLU A 151 -16.75 15.79 8.68
CA GLU A 151 -18.14 15.73 8.22
C GLU A 151 -18.38 16.59 6.98
N LYS A 152 -17.89 17.85 6.98
CA LYS A 152 -18.05 18.77 5.85
C LYS A 152 -17.29 18.29 4.62
N VAL A 153 -16.12 17.68 4.81
CA VAL A 153 -15.40 17.04 3.69
C VAL A 153 -16.16 15.82 3.18
N GLY A 154 -16.85 15.09 4.05
CA GLY A 154 -17.73 13.99 3.69
C GLY A 154 -18.95 14.44 2.88
N GLU A 155 -19.62 15.51 3.30
CA GLU A 155 -20.69 16.15 2.52
C GLU A 155 -20.21 16.55 1.13
N VAL A 156 -19.02 17.15 1.02
CA VAL A 156 -18.42 17.53 -0.26
C VAL A 156 -18.08 16.31 -1.13
N TRP A 157 -17.67 15.19 -0.52
CA TRP A 157 -17.45 13.93 -1.22
C TRP A 157 -18.76 13.39 -1.80
N LEU A 158 -19.82 13.35 -0.99
CA LEU A 158 -21.15 12.85 -1.37
C LEU A 158 -21.83 13.73 -2.41
N LEU A 159 -21.69 15.05 -2.30
CA LEU A 159 -22.17 16.01 -3.30
C LEU A 159 -21.59 15.71 -4.69
N ASN A 160 -20.36 15.17 -4.75
CA ASN A 160 -19.68 14.77 -5.98
C ASN A 160 -19.87 15.79 -7.12
N LYS A 161 -19.48 17.04 -6.87
CA LYS A 161 -19.75 18.20 -7.76
C LYS A 161 -19.40 17.95 -9.23
N PHE A 162 -18.38 17.14 -9.51
CA PHE A 162 -17.91 16.83 -10.86
C PHE A 162 -18.54 15.57 -11.47
N LYS A 163 -19.50 14.96 -10.77
CA LYS A 163 -20.26 13.77 -11.20
C LYS A 163 -19.34 12.63 -11.67
N ILE A 164 -18.26 12.40 -10.93
CA ILE A 164 -17.35 11.29 -11.24
C ILE A 164 -18.06 10.00 -10.88
N THR A 165 -18.30 9.15 -11.86
CA THR A 165 -18.88 7.83 -11.65
C THR A 165 -17.81 6.92 -11.09
N ASP A 166 -17.83 6.61 -9.79
CA ASP A 166 -16.87 5.71 -9.13
C ASP A 166 -17.56 4.70 -8.21
N ASN A 167 -16.89 3.56 -7.99
CA ASN A 167 -17.35 2.51 -7.08
C ASN A 167 -16.66 2.60 -5.71
N VAL A 168 -16.11 3.76 -5.36
CA VAL A 168 -15.38 3.94 -4.10
C VAL A 168 -16.36 4.33 -3.01
N ASN A 169 -16.55 3.41 -2.06
CA ASN A 169 -17.31 3.66 -0.84
C ASN A 169 -16.32 4.06 0.28
N PRO A 170 -16.20 5.35 0.62
CA PRO A 170 -15.37 5.74 1.76
C PRO A 170 -16.05 5.35 3.07
N SER A 171 -15.25 5.08 4.09
CA SER A 171 -15.72 5.04 5.48
C SER A 171 -15.73 6.45 6.05
N PHE A 172 -16.81 6.82 6.75
CA PHE A 172 -16.94 8.07 7.48
C PHE A 172 -16.86 7.78 8.98
N MET A 173 -15.93 8.43 9.67
CA MET A 173 -15.66 8.22 11.10
C MET A 173 -14.78 9.36 11.62
N THR A 174 -14.65 9.57 12.92
CA THR A 174 -13.71 10.59 13.44
C THR A 174 -12.26 10.12 13.38
N PHE A 175 -11.31 11.07 13.42
CA PHE A 175 -9.89 10.74 13.47
C PHE A 175 -9.56 9.94 14.73
N ASP A 176 -10.12 10.33 15.87
CA ASP A 176 -9.95 9.61 17.12
C ASP A 176 -10.59 8.23 17.03
N GLU A 177 -11.82 8.08 16.52
CA GLU A 177 -12.39 6.74 16.25
C GLU A 177 -11.44 5.83 15.46
N PHE A 178 -10.79 6.31 14.41
CA PHE A 178 -9.87 5.47 13.65
C PHE A 178 -8.54 5.14 14.35
N PHE A 179 -8.08 5.96 15.30
CA PHE A 179 -6.76 5.85 15.92
C PHE A 179 -6.76 5.56 17.43
N THR A 180 -7.85 5.80 18.15
CA THR A 180 -7.98 5.67 19.62
C THR A 180 -9.06 4.66 20.03
N ASP A 181 -10.18 4.60 19.31
CA ASP A 181 -11.33 3.79 19.75
C ASP A 181 -10.97 2.31 19.82
N GLU A 182 -11.13 1.68 20.98
CA GLU A 182 -10.85 0.26 21.21
C GLU A 182 -11.70 -0.62 20.27
N THR A 183 -12.90 -0.16 19.86
CA THR A 183 -13.77 -0.82 18.87
C THR A 183 -13.30 -0.71 17.42
N LEU A 184 -12.39 0.21 17.08
CA LEU A 184 -11.85 0.41 15.74
C LEU A 184 -10.34 0.19 15.63
N GLN A 185 -9.62 0.20 16.76
CA GLN A 185 -8.59 -0.78 17.03
C GLN A 185 -9.17 -2.11 16.61
N LEU A 186 -10.28 -2.60 17.16
CA LEU A 186 -10.92 -3.82 16.68
C LEU A 186 -11.13 -3.91 15.16
N SER A 187 -11.28 -2.85 14.34
CA SER A 187 -11.36 -2.96 12.87
C SER A 187 -10.01 -2.97 12.14
N LYS A 188 -9.04 -2.14 12.57
CA LYS A 188 -7.67 -2.08 12.04
C LYS A 188 -6.81 -3.19 12.62
N VAL A 189 -6.92 -3.42 13.92
CA VAL A 189 -6.61 -4.66 14.62
C VAL A 189 -7.41 -5.81 14.01
N SER A 190 -8.69 -5.72 13.58
CA SER A 190 -9.29 -6.85 12.82
C SER A 190 -8.57 -7.09 11.52
N LEU A 191 -8.28 -6.07 10.72
CA LEU A 191 -7.55 -6.26 9.46
C LEU A 191 -6.12 -6.77 9.70
N ASP A 192 -5.42 -6.23 10.68
CA ASP A 192 -4.07 -6.66 11.06
C ASP A 192 -4.08 -8.05 11.73
N LEU A 193 -5.08 -8.36 12.56
CA LEU A 193 -5.34 -9.68 13.16
C LEU A 193 -5.72 -10.68 12.08
N ILE A 194 -6.56 -10.30 11.12
CA ILE A 194 -6.93 -11.13 9.98
C ILE A 194 -5.65 -11.44 9.19
N HIS A 195 -4.85 -10.43 8.83
CA HIS A 195 -3.59 -10.65 8.13
C HIS A 195 -2.56 -11.42 8.97
N GLN A 196 -2.56 -11.26 10.30
CA GLN A 196 -1.73 -12.03 11.21
C GLN A 196 -2.21 -13.48 11.29
N GLN A 197 -3.51 -13.72 11.37
CA GLN A 197 -4.14 -15.03 11.40
C GLN A 197 -3.88 -15.75 10.08
N ASP A 198 -4.03 -15.08 8.93
CA ASP A 198 -3.66 -15.61 7.62
C ASP A 198 -2.20 -16.03 7.58
N PHE A 199 -1.31 -15.18 8.12
CA PHE A 199 0.11 -15.48 8.20
C PHE A 199 0.38 -16.67 9.11
N GLN A 200 -0.25 -16.77 10.29
CA GLN A 200 -0.08 -17.90 11.19
C GLN A 200 -0.60 -19.19 10.59
N MET A 201 -1.76 -19.18 9.93
CA MET A 201 -2.31 -20.34 9.22
C MET A 201 -1.39 -20.78 8.09
N ALA A 202 -0.88 -19.85 7.29
CA ALA A 202 0.08 -20.17 6.23
C ALA A 202 1.40 -20.70 6.80
N LYS A 203 1.88 -20.13 7.92
CA LYS A 203 3.09 -20.57 8.61
C LYS A 203 2.93 -21.98 9.16
N SER A 204 1.84 -22.28 9.86
CA SER A 204 1.57 -23.63 10.39
C SER A 204 1.43 -24.65 9.27
N PHE A 205 0.77 -24.29 8.16
CA PHE A 205 0.65 -25.15 6.98
C PHE A 205 2.04 -25.59 6.49
N ILE A 206 2.95 -24.64 6.29
CA ILE A 206 4.28 -24.91 5.72
C ILE A 206 5.16 -25.72 6.68
N LEU A 207 5.07 -25.46 7.98
CA LEU A 207 5.89 -26.15 8.98
C LEU A 207 5.45 -27.60 9.23
N ASN A 208 4.15 -27.88 9.08
CA ASN A 208 3.57 -29.19 9.42
C ASN A 208 3.32 -30.08 8.20
N ASN A 209 3.38 -29.54 6.98
CA ASN A 209 3.05 -30.26 5.76
C ASN A 209 4.12 -30.06 4.67
N THR A 210 4.11 -30.95 3.68
CA THR A 210 4.82 -30.76 2.40
C THR A 210 3.86 -30.18 1.36
N PRO A 211 3.78 -28.84 1.20
CA PRO A 211 2.78 -28.23 0.34
C PRO A 211 2.92 -28.69 -1.12
N ILE A 212 1.82 -29.14 -1.72
CA ILE A 212 1.69 -29.43 -3.15
C ILE A 212 0.77 -28.39 -3.75
N CYS A 213 1.12 -27.85 -4.91
CA CYS A 213 0.26 -26.90 -5.61
C CYS A 213 -1.00 -27.61 -6.13
N ASN A 214 -2.18 -27.22 -5.63
CA ASN A 214 -3.48 -27.79 -6.04
C ASN A 214 -3.84 -27.59 -7.54
N LEU A 215 -3.05 -26.84 -8.30
CA LEU A 215 -3.30 -26.55 -9.72
C LEU A 215 -2.38 -27.30 -10.68
N CYS A 216 -1.10 -27.46 -10.34
CA CYS A 216 -0.13 -28.16 -11.19
C CYS A 216 0.39 -29.47 -10.59
N ASN A 217 -0.06 -29.81 -9.38
CA ASN A 217 0.33 -31.01 -8.63
C ASN A 217 1.85 -31.14 -8.41
N GLN A 218 2.60 -30.03 -8.50
CA GLN A 218 4.03 -29.99 -8.20
C GLN A 218 4.28 -29.61 -6.74
N PRO A 219 5.33 -30.16 -6.10
CA PRO A 219 5.71 -29.77 -4.75
C PRO A 219 6.12 -28.30 -4.70
N ILE A 220 5.73 -27.61 -3.64
CA ILE A 220 6.11 -26.22 -3.36
C ILE A 220 7.28 -26.26 -2.37
N ASN A 221 8.50 -26.10 -2.88
CA ASN A 221 9.68 -26.12 -2.03
C ASN A 221 9.95 -24.75 -1.41
N TYR A 222 9.71 -24.64 -0.11
CA TYR A 222 9.97 -23.44 0.67
C TYR A 222 11.32 -23.44 1.39
N PHE A 223 11.92 -24.61 1.61
CA PHE A 223 13.08 -24.77 2.46
C PHE A 223 14.40 -24.92 1.70
N LEU A 224 14.36 -24.91 0.36
CA LEU A 224 15.48 -24.99 -0.58
C LEU A 224 16.84 -25.22 0.10
N GLU A 225 17.17 -26.48 0.33
CA GLU A 225 18.54 -26.93 0.54
C GLU A 225 19.29 -26.69 -0.78
N ASP A 226 20.33 -25.86 -0.73
CA ASP A 226 21.33 -25.58 -1.77
C ASP A 226 20.90 -25.63 -3.24
N THR A 227 20.93 -24.47 -3.92
CA THR A 227 21.44 -24.47 -5.29
C THR A 227 22.19 -23.17 -5.58
N SER A 228 23.41 -23.38 -6.06
CA SER A 228 24.45 -22.50 -6.54
C SER A 228 24.07 -21.50 -7.66
N ASN A 229 22.77 -21.21 -7.86
CA ASN A 229 22.27 -20.26 -8.82
C ASN A 229 21.00 -19.55 -8.30
N GLY A 230 21.16 -18.69 -7.29
CA GLY A 230 20.21 -17.59 -7.02
C GLY A 230 18.72 -17.94 -6.90
N SER A 231 18.39 -19.15 -6.44
CA SER A 231 17.02 -19.67 -6.39
C SER A 231 16.15 -18.81 -5.45
N GLN A 232 15.39 -17.89 -6.04
CA GLN A 232 14.48 -17.01 -5.31
C GLN A 232 13.30 -17.83 -4.81
N ILE A 233 13.07 -17.84 -3.48
CA ILE A 233 11.90 -18.49 -2.88
C ILE A 233 10.63 -18.05 -3.63
N LEU A 234 9.93 -19.03 -4.19
CA LEU A 234 8.75 -18.80 -5.02
C LEU A 234 7.64 -18.16 -4.20
N LEU A 235 6.89 -17.29 -4.88
CA LEU A 235 5.68 -16.70 -4.34
C LEU A 235 4.54 -17.72 -4.42
N THR A 236 4.00 -18.08 -3.27
CA THR A 236 2.94 -19.08 -3.12
C THR A 236 1.79 -18.50 -2.32
N GLY A 237 0.58 -18.83 -2.74
CA GLY A 237 -0.67 -18.43 -2.09
C GLY A 237 -1.26 -19.57 -1.26
N PHE A 238 -2.04 -19.17 -0.27
CA PHE A 238 -2.75 -20.05 0.64
C PHE A 238 -4.21 -19.62 0.71
N CYS A 239 -5.12 -20.58 0.85
CA CYS A 239 -6.50 -20.27 1.23
C CYS A 239 -6.53 -19.83 2.70
N TYR A 240 -7.26 -18.75 2.98
CA TYR A 240 -7.42 -18.18 4.33
C TYR A 240 -8.81 -18.46 4.96
N HIS A 241 -9.65 -19.29 4.33
CA HIS A 241 -11.00 -19.60 4.83
C HIS A 241 -11.03 -20.78 5.81
N SER A 242 -10.05 -21.68 5.72
CA SER A 242 -9.91 -22.82 6.62
C SER A 242 -8.42 -23.19 6.72
N PRO A 243 -7.95 -23.62 7.90
CA PRO A 243 -6.65 -24.26 8.05
C PRO A 243 -6.52 -25.41 7.04
N ASP A 244 -5.31 -25.59 6.52
CA ASP A 244 -4.94 -26.70 5.63
C ASP A 244 -5.78 -26.86 4.36
N CYS A 245 -6.51 -25.81 3.96
CA CYS A 245 -7.44 -25.90 2.84
C CYS A 245 -6.75 -26.05 1.48
N SER A 246 -5.82 -25.17 1.11
CA SER A 246 -5.12 -25.28 -0.18
C SER A 246 -3.85 -24.45 -0.22
N ALA A 247 -2.86 -24.91 -0.99
CA ALA A 247 -1.67 -24.15 -1.34
C ALA A 247 -1.47 -24.16 -2.86
N PHE A 248 -0.97 -23.06 -3.43
CA PHE A 248 -0.78 -22.96 -4.88
C PHE A 248 0.33 -21.96 -5.22
N HIS A 249 1.08 -22.24 -6.29
CA HIS A 249 1.97 -21.22 -6.86
C HIS A 249 1.16 -20.00 -7.28
N LEU A 250 1.62 -18.79 -6.96
CA LEU A 250 0.90 -17.57 -7.34
C LEU A 250 0.77 -17.42 -8.85
N THR A 251 1.77 -17.90 -9.60
CA THR A 251 1.74 -17.93 -11.07
C THR A 251 0.70 -18.90 -11.63
N CYS A 252 0.47 -20.05 -10.97
CA CYS A 252 -0.55 -21.01 -11.39
C CYS A 252 -1.95 -20.42 -11.22
N ILE A 253 -2.26 -19.88 -10.04
CA ILE A 253 -3.60 -19.33 -9.79
C ILE A 253 -3.87 -18.06 -10.60
N ALA A 254 -2.86 -17.22 -10.85
CA ALA A 254 -3.02 -16.02 -11.69
C ALA A 254 -3.50 -16.36 -13.10
N LYS A 255 -2.98 -17.46 -13.68
CA LYS A 255 -3.35 -17.95 -15.03
C LYS A 255 -4.80 -18.44 -15.14
N THR A 256 -5.48 -18.66 -14.01
CA THR A 256 -6.92 -19.01 -14.02
C THR A 256 -7.82 -17.83 -14.36
N THR A 257 -7.25 -16.61 -14.41
CA THR A 257 -7.99 -15.39 -14.73
C THR A 257 -7.41 -14.73 -15.99
N PRO A 258 -8.23 -14.01 -16.78
CA PRO A 258 -7.75 -13.32 -17.98
C PRO A 258 -7.00 -12.01 -17.66
N SER A 259 -7.10 -11.50 -16.44
CA SER A 259 -6.44 -10.25 -16.02
C SER A 259 -4.99 -10.50 -15.60
N LEU A 260 -4.08 -9.61 -16.00
CA LEU A 260 -2.67 -9.66 -15.54
C LEU A 260 -2.57 -9.54 -14.01
N ILE A 261 -3.42 -8.71 -13.40
CA ILE A 261 -3.57 -8.59 -11.96
C ILE A 261 -5.03 -8.90 -11.62
N PRO A 262 -5.31 -10.09 -11.06
CA PRO A 262 -6.65 -10.44 -10.61
C PRO A 262 -7.11 -9.52 -9.48
N ASP A 263 -8.40 -9.20 -9.41
CA ASP A 263 -8.97 -8.56 -8.21
C ASP A 263 -9.24 -9.63 -7.13
N SER A 264 -9.70 -10.80 -7.59
CA SER A 264 -9.92 -11.99 -6.78
C SER A 264 -9.77 -13.26 -7.63
N VAL A 265 -9.59 -14.40 -6.96
CA VAL A 265 -9.49 -15.74 -7.54
C VAL A 265 -10.35 -16.70 -6.73
N GLN A 266 -10.74 -17.84 -7.30
CA GLN A 266 -11.45 -18.88 -6.54
C GLN A 266 -10.46 -19.90 -5.97
N CYS A 267 -10.63 -20.27 -4.71
CA CYS A 267 -9.85 -21.34 -4.11
C CYS A 267 -10.09 -22.66 -4.88
N PRO A 268 -9.06 -23.37 -5.36
CA PRO A 268 -9.24 -24.60 -6.14
C PRO A 268 -9.79 -25.78 -5.31
N ASN A 269 -9.79 -25.68 -3.98
CA ASN A 269 -10.33 -26.71 -3.10
C ASN A 269 -11.73 -26.37 -2.57
N CYS A 270 -11.88 -25.25 -1.85
CA CYS A 270 -13.15 -24.90 -1.21
C CYS A 270 -14.08 -24.00 -2.04
N ASN A 271 -13.65 -23.56 -3.23
CA ASN A 271 -14.40 -22.66 -4.12
C ASN A 271 -14.81 -21.31 -3.51
N ASN A 272 -14.26 -20.94 -2.34
CA ASN A 272 -14.48 -19.61 -1.76
C ASN A 272 -13.59 -18.57 -2.46
N GLN A 273 -14.11 -17.35 -2.58
CA GLN A 273 -13.44 -16.24 -3.25
C GLN A 273 -12.30 -15.68 -2.40
N LEU A 274 -11.10 -15.66 -2.96
CA LEU A 274 -9.89 -15.13 -2.35
C LEU A 274 -9.52 -13.78 -2.98
N THR A 275 -9.42 -12.72 -2.17
CA THR A 275 -8.98 -11.39 -2.61
C THR A 275 -7.49 -11.41 -2.93
N TRP A 276 -7.11 -10.95 -4.12
CA TRP A 276 -5.73 -11.03 -4.59
C TRP A 276 -4.75 -10.30 -3.66
N SER A 277 -5.07 -9.07 -3.24
CA SER A 277 -4.21 -8.27 -2.36
C SER A 277 -3.90 -8.96 -1.03
N ARG A 278 -4.88 -9.67 -0.46
CA ARG A 278 -4.73 -10.43 0.80
C ARG A 278 -3.80 -11.63 0.62
N ILE A 279 -3.96 -12.39 -0.47
CA ILE A 279 -3.08 -13.53 -0.81
C ILE A 279 -1.63 -13.05 -1.00
N ILE A 280 -1.41 -11.99 -1.78
CA ILE A 280 -0.05 -11.46 -2.02
C ILE A 280 0.59 -10.96 -0.73
N LYS A 281 -0.18 -10.30 0.15
CA LYS A 281 0.33 -9.82 1.45
C LYS A 281 0.84 -11.00 2.29
N THR A 282 0.07 -12.07 2.43
CA THR A 282 0.49 -13.28 3.14
C THR A 282 1.69 -13.94 2.47
N SER A 283 1.67 -14.09 1.14
CA SER A 283 2.75 -14.73 0.38
C SER A 283 4.10 -14.02 0.56
N THR A 284 4.11 -12.70 0.41
CA THR A 284 5.35 -11.92 0.54
C THR A 284 5.88 -11.89 1.98
N LYS A 285 5.00 -11.96 2.98
CA LYS A 285 5.38 -12.09 4.40
C LYS A 285 5.97 -13.47 4.70
N ILE A 286 5.35 -14.54 4.23
CA ILE A 286 5.86 -15.91 4.39
C ILE A 286 7.24 -16.06 3.75
N ARG A 287 7.40 -15.57 2.52
CA ARG A 287 8.71 -15.56 1.85
C ARG A 287 9.76 -14.84 2.69
N GLN A 288 9.43 -13.67 3.22
CA GLN A 288 10.34 -12.89 4.06
C GLN A 288 10.70 -13.62 5.37
N TYR A 289 9.71 -14.27 6.01
CA TYR A 289 9.91 -15.04 7.22
C TYR A 289 10.92 -16.17 6.99
N ILE A 290 10.71 -16.97 5.93
CA ILE A 290 11.60 -18.09 5.60
C ILE A 290 12.99 -17.59 5.19
N SER A 291 13.08 -16.55 4.34
CA SER A 291 14.37 -15.99 3.96
C SER A 291 15.19 -15.50 5.16
N LYS A 292 14.56 -14.97 6.22
CA LYS A 292 15.27 -14.56 7.44
C LYS A 292 15.76 -15.78 8.23
N ASP A 293 14.91 -16.79 8.41
CA ASP A 293 15.25 -18.01 9.14
C ASP A 293 16.38 -18.81 8.45
N THR A 294 16.41 -18.84 7.12
CA THR A 294 17.50 -19.49 6.35
C THR A 294 18.82 -18.73 6.48
N LEU A 295 18.78 -17.38 6.49
CA LEU A 295 19.98 -16.56 6.63
C LEU A 295 20.58 -16.61 8.05
N SER A 296 19.75 -16.71 9.09
CA SER A 296 20.26 -16.85 10.47
C SER A 296 20.97 -18.18 10.71
N LYS A 297 20.59 -19.25 10.00
CA LYS A 297 21.23 -20.58 10.09
C LYS A 297 22.53 -20.70 9.31
N GLN A 298 22.87 -19.74 8.45
CA GLN A 298 24.14 -19.70 7.71
C GLN A 298 25.23 -18.86 8.41
N SER A 299 24.88 -18.21 9.51
CA SER A 299 25.78 -17.34 10.32
C SER A 299 26.21 -17.97 11.65
N GLU A 300 25.83 -19.22 11.90
CA GLU A 300 26.29 -20.06 13.02
C GLU A 300 27.18 -21.18 12.47
#